data_AF-A0A450U3G7-F1
#
_entry.id   AF-A0A450U3G7-F1
#
_cell.length_a   1.000
_cell.length_b   1.000
_cell.length_c   1.000
_cell.angle_alpha   90.00
_cell.angle_beta   90.00
_cell.angle_gamma   90.00
#
_symmetry.space_group_name_H-M   'P 1'
#
loop_
_entity.id
_entity.type
_entity.pdbx_description
1 polymer ?
#
loop_
_entity_poly.entity_id
_entity_poly.type
_entity_poly.pdbx_seq_one_letter_code
_entity_poly.pdbx_strand_id
1 'polypeptide(L)' 'MQLKTILNRIQKFKSFVYTKVSWVENSREPTIEVKLVARKNSRPLCPICGCP' A
#
# COMPACT_ATOMS: atom_id res chain seq x y z
N MET A 1 9.71 9.09 -5.45
CA MET A 1 9.81 7.61 -5.45
C MET A 1 8.83 7.04 -6.47
N GLN A 2 9.31 6.54 -7.61
CA GLN A 2 8.46 6.12 -8.75
C GLN A 2 7.51 4.96 -8.42
N LEU A 3 7.95 4.00 -7.59
CA LEU A 3 7.13 2.83 -7.25
C LEU A 3 5.79 3.20 -6.59
N LYS A 4 5.81 4.13 -5.64
CA LYS A 4 4.59 4.66 -5.01
C LYS A 4 3.69 5.33 -6.03
N THR A 5 4.25 6.07 -6.98
CA THR A 5 3.47 6.76 -8.02
C THR A 5 2.80 5.76 -8.95
N ILE A 6 3.54 4.73 -9.38
CA ILE A 6 3.00 3.63 -10.20
C ILE A 6 1.88 2.93 -9.44
N LEU A 7 2.12 2.51 -8.19
CA LEU A 7 1.12 1.83 -7.35
C LEU A 7 -0.12 2.69 -7.11
N ASN A 8 0.03 4.00 -6.84
CA ASN A 8 -1.11 4.91 -6.73
C ASN A 8 -1.92 5.05 -8.04
N ARG A 9 -1.30 4.82 -9.20
CA ARG A 9 -1.95 4.90 -10.51
C ARG A 9 -2.66 3.60 -10.89
N ILE A 10 -2.04 2.44 -10.64
CA ILE A 10 -2.59 1.13 -11.04
C ILE A 10 -3.45 0.48 -9.96
N GLN A 11 -3.23 0.81 -8.68
CA GLN A 11 -3.90 0.18 -7.55
C GLN A 11 -4.28 1.22 -6.49
N LYS A 12 -5.45 1.84 -6.72
CA LYS A 12 -5.93 2.99 -5.95
C LYS A 12 -6.69 2.56 -4.70
N PHE A 13 -6.03 2.63 -3.55
CA PHE A 13 -6.69 2.45 -2.25
C PHE A 13 -7.22 3.80 -1.71
N LYS A 14 -8.54 3.99 -1.70
CA LYS A 14 -9.18 5.20 -1.15
C LYS A 14 -8.91 5.29 0.35
N SER A 15 -8.57 6.48 0.85
CA SER A 15 -8.25 6.74 2.27
C SER A 15 -6.93 6.15 2.80
N PHE A 16 -6.12 5.50 1.95
CA PHE A 16 -4.80 4.96 2.30
C PHE A 16 -3.66 5.64 1.53
N VAL A 17 -2.43 5.47 2.01
CA VAL A 17 -1.19 5.92 1.37
C VAL A 17 -0.11 4.85 1.43
N TYR A 18 0.70 4.76 0.37
CA TYR A 18 1.91 3.94 0.35
C TYR A 18 3.06 4.66 1.07
N THR A 19 3.67 3.98 2.03
CA THR A 19 4.67 4.56 2.94
C THR A 19 6.04 3.92 2.77
N LYS A 20 6.38 2.89 3.53
CA LYS A 20 7.68 2.21 3.42
C LYS A 20 7.68 1.29 2.20
N VAL A 21 8.78 1.26 1.48
CA VAL A 21 9.07 0.30 0.40
C VAL A 21 10.37 -0.38 0.78
N SER A 22 10.40 -1.70 0.83
CA SER A 22 11.58 -2.48 1.19
C SER A 22 11.66 -3.75 0.37
N TRP A 23 12.88 -4.18 0.08
CA TRP A 23 13.12 -5.53 -0.41
C TRP A 23 12.87 -6.53 0.70
N VAL A 24 12.30 -7.68 0.34
CA VAL A 24 12.20 -8.83 1.23
C VAL A 24 13.40 -9.72 0.96
N GLU A 25 14.34 -9.76 1.91
CA GLU A 25 15.61 -10.47 1.72
C GLU A 25 15.44 -12.00 1.75
N ASN A 26 14.39 -12.51 2.42
CA ASN A 26 14.16 -13.95 2.61
C ASN A 26 13.00 -14.50 1.77
N SER A 27 12.61 -13.84 0.68
CA SER A 27 11.60 -14.38 -0.23
C SER A 27 12.24 -15.26 -1.31
N ARG A 28 11.53 -16.32 -1.71
CA ARG A 28 11.98 -17.25 -2.77
C ARG A 28 12.21 -16.56 -4.12
N GLU A 29 11.51 -15.45 -4.35
CA GLU A 29 11.57 -14.65 -5.56
C GLU A 29 11.82 -13.19 -5.18
N PRO A 30 12.39 -12.36 -6.09
CA PRO A 30 12.56 -10.93 -5.85
C PRO A 30 11.24 -10.26 -5.46
N THR A 31 11.09 -9.93 -4.18
CA THR A 31 9.83 -9.43 -3.63
C THR A 31 10.04 -8.04 -3.03
N ILE A 32 9.12 -7.13 -3.38
CA ILE A 32 9.06 -5.80 -2.80
C ILE A 32 7.86 -5.75 -1.87
N GLU A 33 8.13 -5.48 -0.59
CA GLU A 33 7.08 -5.18 0.37
C GLU A 33 6.80 -3.68 0.38
N VAL A 34 5.53 -3.31 0.31
CA VAL A 34 5.09 -1.92 0.40
C VAL A 34 4.06 -1.76 1.51
N LYS A 35 4.37 -0.92 2.49
CA LYS A 35 3.49 -0.65 3.62
C LYS A 35 2.38 0.32 3.23
N LEU A 36 1.14 -0.10 3.40
CA LEU A 36 -0.06 0.72 3.25
C LEU A 36 -0.51 1.23 4.62
N VAL A 37 -0.82 2.53 4.75
CA VAL A 37 -1.28 3.13 6.01
C VAL A 37 -2.51 4.00 5.75
N ALA A 38 -3.49 3.97 6.66
CA ALA A 38 -4.63 4.86 6.60
C ALA A 38 -4.19 6.32 6.76
N ARG A 39 -4.78 7.23 5.98
CA ARG A 39 -4.52 8.66 6.12
C ARG A 39 -4.99 9.14 7.49
N LYS A 40 -4.24 10.08 8.07
CA LYS A 40 -4.66 10.76 9.30
C LYS A 40 -6.05 11.38 9.06
N ASN A 41 -6.98 11.14 10.00
CA ASN A 41 -8.37 11.60 9.96
C ASN A 41 -9.24 11.05 8.82
N SER A 42 -8.79 10.03 8.07
CA SER A 42 -9.68 9.36 7.12
C SER A 42 -10.58 8.34 7.82
N ARG A 43 -11.70 8.01 7.17
CA ARG A 43 -12.49 6.81 7.47
C ARG A 43 -12.10 5.75 6.45
N PRO A 44 -11.00 5.00 6.65
CA PRO A 44 -10.68 3.90 5.75
C PRO A 44 -11.82 2.88 5.82
N LEU A 45 -12.15 2.29 4.68
CA LEU A 45 -12.92 1.05 4.65
C LEU A 45 -12.00 0.00 4.05
N CYS A 46 -11.99 -1.20 4.62
CA CYS A 46 -11.26 -2.32 4.06
C CYS A 46 -11.74 -2.54 2.61
N PRO A 47 -10.84 -2.53 1.61
CA PRO A 47 -11.23 -2.75 0.22
C PRO A 47 -11.72 -4.20 -0.04
N ILE A 48 -11.50 -5.12 0.90
CA ILE A 48 -11.91 -6.54 0.79
C ILE A 48 -13.29 -6.76 1.41
N CYS A 49 -13.53 -6.28 2.63
CA CYS A 49 -14.77 -6.55 3.36
C CYS A 49 -15.68 -5.33 3.59
N GLY A 50 -15.22 -4.12 3.27
CA GLY A 50 -16.00 -2.88 3.42
C GLY A 50 -16.19 -2.41 4.86
N CYS A 51 -15.62 -3.09 5.85
CA CYS A 51 -15.66 -2.68 7.25
C CYS A 51 -14.69 -1.50 7.53
N PRO A 52 -15.03 -0.57 8.43
CA PRO A 52 -14.12 0.48 8.91
C PRO A 52 -12.82 -0.04 9.53
#